data_AF-A0A2D0KYQ7-F1
#
_entry.id   AF-A0A2D0KYQ7-F1
#
_cell.length_a   1.000
_cell.length_b   1.000
_cell.length_c   1.000
_cell.angle_alpha   90.00
_cell.angle_beta   90.00
_cell.angle_gamma   90.00
#
_symmetry.space_group_name_H-M   'P 1'
#
loop_
_entity.id
_entity.type
_entity.pdbx_description
1 polymer ?
#
loop_
_entity_poly.entity_id
_entity_poly.type
_entity_poly.pdbx_seq_one_letter_code
_entity_poly.pdbx_strand_id
1 'polypeptide(L)'
;MNFIFKKIGITFTDKWNSSDIAFTDLFKATSYKGGYTTPPYSYLLFKEKKRSIRNNLQDDIEIIWKGLKKNTRNEINKISQQNPSFELNKIPEENFIIFYNKFVEDKKLNLPLMSKERLRKYKDNITYTSTTLNNNWCSIHVYLCIGDYVELLYSITNSEMEYKITGMINRFHHWNDFKFLKENKFNTYDWGGIAFGELDGISKFKFSFGGYETIYPIYYSPLYFITLFFKRIIKNEKNN
;
A
#
# COMPACT_ATOMS: atom_id res chain seq x y z
N MET A 1 1.26 -6.19 -15.56
CA MET A 1 0.08 -6.99 -15.13
C MET A 1 -1.20 -6.20 -15.32
N ASN A 2 -2.29 -6.80 -15.80
CA ASN A 2 -3.55 -6.10 -16.06
C ASN A 2 -4.66 -6.60 -15.11
N PHE A 3 -5.28 -5.69 -14.38
CA PHE A 3 -6.46 -5.98 -13.55
C PHE A 3 -7.70 -5.37 -14.17
N ILE A 4 -8.68 -6.22 -14.47
CA ILE A 4 -9.95 -5.81 -15.08
C ILE A 4 -11.06 -5.95 -14.04
N PHE A 5 -11.85 -4.90 -13.86
CA PHE A 5 -12.97 -4.90 -12.92
C PHE A 5 -14.12 -4.03 -13.44
N LYS A 6 -15.34 -4.31 -12.98
CA LYS A 6 -16.52 -3.52 -13.35
C LYS A 6 -16.95 -2.65 -12.18
N LYS A 7 -17.39 -1.42 -12.50
CA LYS A 7 -18.00 -0.52 -11.53
C LYS A 7 -19.01 0.39 -12.23
N ILE A 8 -20.24 0.41 -11.72
CA ILE A 8 -21.35 1.23 -12.26
C ILE A 8 -21.51 0.98 -13.78
N GLY A 9 -21.53 -0.29 -14.19
CA GLY A 9 -21.66 -0.70 -15.60
C GLY A 9 -20.42 -0.47 -16.48
N ILE A 10 -19.40 0.26 -16.01
CA ILE A 10 -18.18 0.54 -16.78
C ILE A 10 -17.10 -0.51 -16.45
N THR A 11 -16.42 -1.00 -17.49
CA THR A 11 -15.26 -1.90 -17.33
C THR A 11 -13.98 -1.08 -17.26
N PHE A 12 -13.28 -1.19 -16.13
CA PHE A 12 -12.01 -0.54 -15.86
C PHE A 12 -10.85 -1.51 -16.04
N THR A 13 -9.71 -1.00 -16.50
CA THR A 13 -8.45 -1.74 -16.59
C THR A 13 -7.34 -0.97 -15.87
N ASP A 14 -6.75 -1.58 -14.84
CA ASP A 14 -5.53 -1.11 -14.19
C ASP A 14 -4.33 -1.88 -14.75
N LYS A 15 -3.49 -1.22 -15.54
CA LYS A 15 -2.23 -1.77 -16.05
C LYS A 15 -1.09 -1.39 -15.12
N TRP A 16 -0.53 -2.37 -14.43
CA TRP A 16 0.55 -2.19 -13.47
C TRP A 16 1.90 -2.58 -14.06
N ASN A 17 2.91 -1.74 -13.85
CA ASN A 17 4.27 -1.93 -14.35
C ASN A 17 4.25 -2.29 -15.86
N SER A 18 3.56 -1.46 -16.65
CA SER A 18 3.57 -1.53 -18.11
C SER A 18 4.78 -0.76 -18.64
N SER A 19 5.49 -1.31 -19.63
CA SER A 19 6.56 -0.61 -20.36
C SER A 19 6.01 0.35 -21.41
N ASP A 20 4.80 0.09 -21.92
CA ASP A 20 4.23 0.78 -23.08
C ASP A 20 2.79 1.24 -22.83
N ILE A 21 2.34 2.16 -23.68
CA ILE A 21 0.94 2.63 -23.74
C ILE A 21 0.34 2.21 -25.07
N ALA A 22 -0.75 1.45 -25.03
CA ALA A 22 -1.49 1.08 -26.23
C ALA A 22 -2.44 2.20 -26.65
N PHE A 23 -2.40 2.61 -27.92
CA PHE A 23 -3.28 3.65 -28.46
C PHE A 23 -4.77 3.35 -28.24
N THR A 24 -5.16 2.07 -28.34
CA THR A 24 -6.55 1.63 -28.10
C THR A 24 -7.06 1.90 -26.70
N ASP A 25 -6.17 2.13 -25.73
CA ASP A 25 -6.57 2.38 -24.34
C ASP A 25 -7.09 3.79 -24.11
N LEU A 26 -6.88 4.71 -25.04
CA LEU A 26 -7.47 6.06 -25.02
C LEU A 26 -9.01 6.00 -25.00
N PHE A 27 -9.58 4.99 -25.64
CA PHE A 27 -11.03 4.81 -25.79
C PHE A 27 -11.63 3.86 -24.73
N LYS A 28 -10.81 3.38 -23.79
CA LYS A 28 -11.23 2.48 -22.70
C LYS A 28 -11.07 3.19 -21.36
N ALA A 29 -11.73 2.72 -20.30
CA ALA A 29 -11.45 3.19 -18.95
C ALA A 29 -10.18 2.52 -18.41
N THR A 30 -9.02 2.95 -18.89
CA THR A 30 -7.71 2.40 -18.54
C THR A 30 -6.90 3.35 -17.66
N SER A 31 -6.17 2.80 -16.70
CA SER A 31 -5.12 3.49 -15.96
C SER A 31 -3.80 2.73 -16.02
N TYR A 32 -2.68 3.46 -16.00
CA TYR A 32 -1.33 2.92 -15.91
C TYR A 32 -0.75 3.28 -14.56
N LYS A 33 -0.38 2.26 -13.79
CA LYS A 33 -0.01 2.33 -12.36
C LYS A 33 1.28 1.54 -12.10
N GLY A 34 1.73 1.61 -10.86
CA GLY A 34 3.05 1.14 -10.46
C GLY A 34 4.12 2.14 -10.88
N GLY A 35 5.34 1.92 -10.42
CA GLY A 35 6.46 2.75 -10.86
C GLY A 35 7.75 1.96 -10.97
N TYR A 36 7.66 0.63 -11.06
CA TYR A 36 8.83 -0.20 -11.33
C TYR A 36 9.27 -0.04 -12.78
N THR A 37 8.32 -0.10 -13.71
CA THR A 37 8.48 0.37 -15.09
C THR A 37 7.58 1.58 -15.29
N THR A 38 8.13 2.63 -15.90
CA THR A 38 7.35 3.82 -16.24
C THR A 38 7.14 3.82 -17.76
N PRO A 39 5.90 3.79 -18.25
CA PRO A 39 5.67 3.86 -19.68
C PRO A 39 6.14 5.21 -20.24
N PRO A 40 6.43 5.29 -21.55
CA PRO A 40 6.83 6.54 -22.18
C PRO A 40 5.78 7.62 -21.96
N TYR A 41 6.23 8.88 -21.96
CA TYR A 41 5.34 10.01 -21.80
C TYR A 41 4.29 10.03 -22.91
N SER A 42 3.01 10.24 -22.56
CA SER A 42 1.91 10.41 -23.51
C SER A 42 1.19 11.73 -23.25
N TYR A 43 1.06 12.54 -24.32
CA TYR A 43 0.28 13.79 -24.30
C TYR A 43 -1.24 13.55 -24.29
N LEU A 44 -1.69 12.35 -24.63
CA LEU A 44 -3.11 12.01 -24.79
C LEU A 44 -3.74 11.42 -23.52
N LEU A 45 -2.91 11.11 -22.50
CA LEU A 45 -3.37 10.60 -21.21
C LEU A 45 -3.24 11.68 -20.13
N PHE A 46 -4.22 11.71 -19.22
CA PHE A 46 -4.15 12.54 -18.03
C PHE A 46 -3.10 11.99 -17.08
N LYS A 47 -2.20 12.85 -16.62
CA LYS A 47 -1.06 12.48 -15.77
C LYS A 47 -1.25 13.02 -14.35
N GLU A 48 -1.14 12.14 -13.36
CA GLU A 48 -0.98 12.51 -11.96
C GLU A 48 0.38 12.02 -11.46
N LYS A 49 1.07 12.82 -10.63
CA LYS A 49 2.30 12.36 -9.98
C LYS A 49 1.96 11.60 -8.71
N LYS A 50 2.64 10.49 -8.45
CA LYS A 50 2.65 9.80 -7.17
C LYS A 50 4.05 9.85 -6.59
N ARG A 51 4.15 10.22 -5.31
CA ARG A 51 5.38 10.22 -4.52
C ARG A 51 5.35 9.00 -3.60
N SER A 52 6.46 8.27 -3.50
CA SER A 52 6.60 7.08 -2.65
C SER A 52 8.01 7.00 -2.05
N ILE A 53 8.20 6.02 -1.17
CA ILE A 53 9.50 5.57 -0.67
C ILE A 53 9.67 4.12 -1.11
N ARG A 54 10.88 3.75 -1.53
CA ARG A 54 11.23 2.38 -1.90
C ARG A 54 12.42 1.86 -1.13
N ASN A 55 12.33 0.60 -0.72
CA ASN A 55 13.45 -0.15 -0.19
C ASN A 55 13.87 -1.20 -1.21
N ASN A 56 15.19 -1.28 -1.47
CA ASN A 56 15.78 -2.40 -2.18
C ASN A 56 15.88 -3.59 -1.22
N LEU A 57 15.20 -4.68 -1.56
CA LEU A 57 15.22 -5.92 -0.77
C LEU A 57 16.34 -6.88 -1.21
N GLN A 58 17.08 -6.55 -2.27
CA GLN A 58 18.24 -7.34 -2.70
C GLN A 58 19.44 -7.17 -1.75
N ASP A 59 19.57 -6.00 -1.12
CA ASP A 59 20.62 -5.72 -0.14
C ASP A 59 20.59 -6.73 1.02
N ASP A 60 21.74 -7.05 1.59
CA ASP A 60 21.82 -7.92 2.77
C ASP A 60 20.91 -7.43 3.90
N ILE A 61 20.28 -8.35 4.63
CA ILE A 61 19.29 -7.99 5.65
C ILE A 61 19.90 -7.12 6.76
N GLU A 62 21.19 -7.29 7.06
CA GLU A 62 21.92 -6.45 8.02
C GLU A 62 22.16 -5.04 7.47
N ILE A 63 22.34 -4.89 6.16
CA ILE A 63 22.43 -3.57 5.50
C ILE A 63 21.08 -2.86 5.62
N ILE A 64 19.99 -3.55 5.31
CA ILE A 64 18.62 -3.01 5.44
C ILE A 64 18.37 -2.61 6.91
N TRP A 65 18.70 -3.49 7.87
CA TRP A 65 18.55 -3.22 9.30
C TRP A 65 19.32 -1.98 9.76
N LYS A 66 20.58 -1.84 9.34
CA LYS A 66 21.42 -0.66 9.64
C LYS A 66 20.88 0.62 8.98
N GLY A 67 20.19 0.50 7.85
CA GLY A 67 19.51 1.60 7.15
C GLY A 67 18.29 2.18 7.89
N LEU A 68 17.66 1.43 8.81
CA LEU A 68 16.59 1.96 9.65
C LEU A 68 17.10 3.10 10.55
N LYS A 69 16.22 4.01 10.98
CA LYS A 69 16.57 4.99 12.02
C LYS A 69 16.83 4.28 13.35
N LYS A 70 17.77 4.80 14.16
CA LYS A 70 18.14 4.24 15.48
C LYS A 70 16.91 4.03 16.37
N ASN A 71 16.00 5.01 16.44
CA ASN A 71 14.79 4.89 17.24
C ASN A 71 13.86 3.76 16.73
N THR A 72 13.73 3.60 15.41
CA THR A 72 12.94 2.53 14.80
C THR A 72 13.47 1.16 15.19
N ARG A 73 14.79 0.93 15.08
CA ARG A 73 15.42 -0.32 15.55
C ARG A 73 15.18 -0.57 17.04
N ASN A 74 15.34 0.45 17.87
CA ASN A 74 15.16 0.34 19.32
C ASN A 74 13.72 -0.07 19.67
N GLU A 75 12.74 0.53 19.02
CA GLU A 75 11.32 0.20 19.22
C GLU A 75 10.98 -1.23 18.76
N ILE A 76 11.53 -1.66 17.62
CA ILE A 76 11.39 -3.05 17.14
C ILE A 76 12.00 -4.03 18.14
N ASN A 77 13.23 -3.77 18.60
CA ASN A 77 13.91 -4.63 19.58
C ASN A 77 13.15 -4.70 20.90
N LYS A 78 12.61 -3.57 21.35
CA LYS A 78 11.85 -3.49 22.60
C LYS A 78 10.57 -4.32 22.55
N ILE A 79 9.76 -4.17 21.50
CA ILE A 79 8.51 -4.94 21.39
C ILE A 79 8.76 -6.41 21.09
N SER A 80 9.87 -6.75 20.44
CA SER A 80 10.25 -8.15 20.19
C SER A 80 10.44 -8.94 21.48
N GLN A 81 10.82 -8.30 22.59
CA GLN A 81 10.92 -8.96 23.91
C GLN A 81 9.57 -9.45 24.45
N GLN A 82 8.45 -8.94 23.91
CA GLN A 82 7.11 -9.40 24.26
C GLN A 82 6.64 -10.56 23.37
N ASN A 83 7.51 -11.07 22.50
CA ASN A 83 7.24 -12.19 21.58
C ASN A 83 5.95 -12.05 20.74
N PRO A 84 5.71 -10.90 20.06
CA PRO A 84 4.62 -10.81 19.11
C PRO A 84 4.81 -11.85 17.99
N SER A 85 3.72 -12.51 17.60
CA SER A 85 3.73 -13.45 16.47
C SER A 85 3.52 -12.71 15.16
N PHE A 86 4.14 -13.21 14.09
CA PHE A 86 3.97 -12.74 12.71
C PHE A 86 3.44 -13.89 11.85
N GLU A 87 2.38 -13.64 11.10
CA GLU A 87 1.61 -14.68 10.42
C GLU A 87 1.23 -14.23 9.01
N LEU A 88 1.30 -15.17 8.06
CA LEU A 88 0.98 -14.95 6.64
C LEU A 88 -0.39 -15.54 6.33
N ASN A 89 -1.23 -14.78 5.62
CA ASN A 89 -2.52 -15.23 5.07
C ASN A 89 -3.44 -15.97 6.07
N LYS A 90 -3.30 -15.71 7.38
CA LYS A 90 -4.08 -16.37 8.42
C LYS A 90 -5.43 -15.70 8.66
N ILE A 91 -5.55 -14.41 8.34
CA ILE A 91 -6.76 -13.65 8.55
C ILE A 91 -7.67 -13.80 7.33
N PRO A 92 -8.91 -14.32 7.50
CA PRO A 92 -9.89 -14.37 6.43
C PRO A 92 -10.17 -12.97 5.84
N GLU A 93 -10.43 -12.90 4.52
CA GLU A 93 -10.76 -11.65 3.82
C GLU A 93 -11.89 -10.88 4.51
N GLU A 94 -12.94 -11.59 4.93
CA GLU A 94 -14.08 -11.03 5.66
C GLU A 94 -13.66 -10.33 6.96
N ASN A 95 -12.75 -10.94 7.71
CA ASN A 95 -12.26 -10.38 8.97
C ASN A 95 -11.41 -9.12 8.71
N PHE A 96 -10.56 -9.13 7.68
CA PHE A 96 -9.82 -7.92 7.30
C PHE A 96 -10.75 -6.76 6.94
N ILE A 97 -11.83 -7.02 6.18
CA ILE A 97 -12.81 -5.97 5.83
C ILE A 97 -13.44 -5.36 7.09
N ILE A 98 -13.85 -6.20 8.05
CA ILE A 98 -14.41 -5.76 9.33
C ILE A 98 -13.39 -4.90 10.10
N PHE A 99 -12.16 -5.39 10.26
CA PHE A 99 -11.12 -4.69 11.01
C PHE A 99 -10.68 -3.39 10.33
N TYR A 100 -10.59 -3.35 9.00
CA TYR A 100 -10.29 -2.13 8.27
C TYR A 100 -11.39 -1.08 8.46
N ASN A 101 -12.65 -1.47 8.36
CA ASN A 101 -13.77 -0.53 8.49
C ASN A 101 -13.83 0.03 9.91
N LYS A 102 -13.70 -0.82 10.92
CA LYS A 102 -13.56 -0.38 12.32
C LYS A 102 -12.37 0.57 12.52
N PHE A 103 -11.21 0.27 11.93
CA PHE A 103 -10.04 1.15 12.01
C PHE A 103 -10.33 2.54 11.41
N VAL A 104 -10.99 2.60 10.24
CA VAL A 104 -11.37 3.86 9.60
C VAL A 104 -12.33 4.67 10.47
N GLU A 105 -13.32 4.01 11.07
CA GLU A 105 -14.31 4.63 11.97
C GLU A 105 -13.66 5.13 13.26
N ASP A 106 -12.92 4.28 13.97
CA ASP A 106 -12.27 4.61 15.24
C ASP A 106 -11.27 5.77 15.10
N LYS A 107 -10.54 5.80 13.98
CA LYS A 107 -9.58 6.88 13.66
C LYS A 107 -10.23 8.08 12.98
N LYS A 108 -11.55 8.06 12.73
CA LYS A 108 -12.32 9.11 12.04
C LYS A 108 -11.67 9.53 10.71
N LEU A 109 -11.18 8.56 9.95
CA LEU A 109 -10.47 8.81 8.69
C LEU A 109 -11.48 9.08 7.57
N ASN A 110 -11.22 10.10 6.75
CA ASN A 110 -11.99 10.36 5.53
C ASN A 110 -11.57 9.42 4.38
N LEU A 111 -11.63 8.12 4.64
CA LEU A 111 -11.30 7.04 3.72
C LEU A 111 -12.56 6.22 3.37
N PRO A 112 -12.71 5.78 2.11
CA PRO A 112 -13.80 4.90 1.76
C PRO A 112 -13.65 3.55 2.44
N LEU A 113 -14.75 3.03 2.99
CA LEU A 113 -14.84 1.69 3.56
C LEU A 113 -14.41 0.60 2.57
N MET A 114 -13.89 -0.48 3.10
CA MET A 114 -13.47 -1.66 2.35
C MET A 114 -14.68 -2.48 1.91
N SER A 115 -14.58 -3.04 0.72
CA SER A 115 -15.53 -4.03 0.19
C SER A 115 -14.76 -5.17 -0.47
N LYS A 116 -15.40 -6.34 -0.57
CA LYS A 116 -14.82 -7.52 -1.23
C LYS A 116 -14.36 -7.21 -2.65
N GLU A 117 -15.15 -6.44 -3.41
CA GLU A 117 -14.82 -6.04 -4.78
C GLU A 117 -13.48 -5.29 -4.88
N ARG A 118 -13.14 -4.45 -3.90
CA ARG A 118 -11.89 -3.66 -3.90
C ARG A 118 -10.66 -4.52 -3.71
N LEU A 119 -10.77 -5.65 -3.01
CA LEU A 119 -9.69 -6.61 -2.79
C LEU A 119 -9.63 -7.60 -3.96
N ARG A 120 -10.78 -8.20 -4.30
CA ARG A 120 -10.89 -9.23 -5.34
C ARG A 120 -10.48 -8.79 -6.73
N LYS A 121 -10.48 -7.47 -7.03
CA LYS A 121 -9.97 -6.97 -8.32
C LYS A 121 -8.50 -7.34 -8.55
N TYR A 122 -7.72 -7.55 -7.48
CA TYR A 122 -6.30 -7.92 -7.56
C TYR A 122 -6.08 -9.44 -7.59
N LYS A 123 -7.15 -10.25 -7.44
CA LYS A 123 -7.10 -11.72 -7.49
C LYS A 123 -6.04 -12.27 -6.54
N ASP A 124 -5.25 -13.24 -6.99
CA ASP A 124 -4.19 -13.89 -6.22
C ASP A 124 -2.90 -13.05 -6.10
N ASN A 125 -2.90 -11.80 -6.58
CA ASN A 125 -1.75 -10.90 -6.46
C ASN A 125 -1.75 -10.13 -5.14
N ILE A 126 -2.59 -10.51 -4.18
CA ILE A 126 -2.60 -9.91 -2.84
C ILE A 126 -2.01 -10.85 -1.81
N THR A 127 -1.29 -10.28 -0.86
CA THR A 127 -0.76 -11.01 0.29
C THR A 127 -1.15 -10.29 1.56
N TYR A 128 -1.62 -11.05 2.54
CA TYR A 128 -1.95 -10.55 3.87
C TYR A 128 -0.85 -10.96 4.83
N THR A 129 -0.39 -10.01 5.62
CA THR A 129 0.48 -10.29 6.77
C THR A 129 -0.16 -9.69 8.01
N SER A 130 0.02 -10.36 9.15
CA SER A 130 -0.60 -9.95 10.40
C SER A 130 0.30 -10.21 11.59
N THR A 131 0.13 -9.40 12.62
CA THR A 131 0.78 -9.62 13.92
C THR A 131 -0.22 -9.81 15.03
N THR A 132 0.09 -10.70 15.96
CA THR A 132 -0.67 -10.88 17.20
C THR A 132 0.24 -10.74 18.42
N LEU A 133 -0.34 -10.33 19.55
CA LEU A 133 0.33 -10.25 20.84
C LEU A 133 -0.65 -10.73 21.91
N ASN A 134 -0.23 -11.70 22.73
CA ASN A 134 -1.10 -12.35 23.73
C ASN A 134 -2.43 -12.84 23.12
N ASN A 135 -2.37 -13.48 21.96
CA ASN A 135 -3.51 -13.96 21.16
C ASN A 135 -4.49 -12.88 20.65
N ASN A 136 -4.18 -11.60 20.82
CA ASN A 136 -4.97 -10.51 20.25
C ASN A 136 -4.36 -10.03 18.94
N TRP A 137 -5.18 -9.74 17.94
CA TRP A 137 -4.70 -9.13 16.70
C TRP A 137 -4.21 -7.70 16.96
N CYS A 138 -3.10 -7.32 16.35
CA CYS A 138 -2.49 -6.02 16.58
C CYS A 138 -2.32 -5.18 15.32
N SER A 139 -1.94 -5.80 14.20
CA SER A 139 -1.81 -5.09 12.92
C SER A 139 -1.94 -6.04 11.74
N ILE A 140 -2.40 -5.49 10.61
CA ILE A 140 -2.65 -6.23 9.37
C ILE A 140 -2.18 -5.38 8.20
N HIS A 141 -1.33 -5.95 7.34
CA HIS A 141 -0.88 -5.34 6.11
C HIS A 141 -1.41 -6.12 4.91
N VAL A 142 -1.72 -5.38 3.85
CA VAL A 142 -2.12 -5.96 2.57
C VAL A 142 -1.21 -5.42 1.49
N TYR A 143 -0.60 -6.34 0.76
CA TYR A 143 0.35 -6.08 -0.29
C TYR A 143 -0.22 -6.42 -1.64
N LEU A 144 0.16 -5.66 -2.67
CA LEU A 144 0.02 -6.03 -4.07
C LEU A 144 1.37 -6.52 -4.57
N CYS A 145 1.45 -7.79 -4.93
CA CYS A 145 2.65 -8.47 -5.39
C CYS A 145 2.58 -8.69 -6.90
N ILE A 146 3.52 -8.13 -7.66
CA ILE A 146 3.57 -8.23 -9.12
C ILE A 146 5.00 -8.53 -9.55
N GLY A 147 5.29 -9.79 -9.88
CA GLY A 147 6.65 -10.24 -10.15
C GLY A 147 7.52 -10.08 -8.89
N ASP A 148 8.64 -9.38 -9.00
CA ASP A 148 9.57 -9.05 -7.93
C ASP A 148 9.27 -7.70 -7.23
N TYR A 149 8.19 -7.02 -7.64
CA TYR A 149 7.73 -5.76 -7.06
C TYR A 149 6.58 -5.99 -6.07
N VAL A 150 6.66 -5.36 -4.91
CA VAL A 150 5.55 -5.33 -3.94
C VAL A 150 5.21 -3.90 -3.54
N GLU A 151 3.91 -3.57 -3.53
CA GLU A 151 3.40 -2.30 -3.04
C GLU A 151 2.49 -2.50 -1.83
N LEU A 152 2.72 -1.74 -0.76
CA LEU A 152 1.81 -1.68 0.39
C LEU A 152 0.50 -1.00 0.00
N LEU A 153 -0.61 -1.75 -0.05
CA LEU A 153 -1.94 -1.22 -0.35
C LEU A 153 -2.63 -0.69 0.91
N TYR A 154 -2.59 -1.45 2.00
CA TYR A 154 -3.27 -1.15 3.24
C TYR A 154 -2.40 -1.52 4.44
N SER A 155 -2.39 -0.66 5.45
CA SER A 155 -1.81 -0.94 6.75
C SER A 155 -2.77 -0.45 7.82
N ILE A 156 -3.23 -1.37 8.66
CA ILE A 156 -4.14 -1.09 9.77
C ILE A 156 -3.57 -1.65 11.06
N THR A 157 -3.89 -0.97 12.15
CA THR A 157 -3.50 -1.36 13.50
C THR A 157 -4.69 -1.36 14.41
N ASN A 158 -4.71 -2.23 15.41
CA ASN A 158 -5.76 -2.25 16.41
C ASN A 158 -5.78 -0.93 17.21
N SER A 159 -6.90 -0.22 17.12
CA SER A 159 -7.18 1.08 17.74
C SER A 159 -7.37 1.00 19.25
N GLU A 160 -7.69 -0.18 19.77
CA GLU A 160 -7.95 -0.41 21.21
C GLU A 160 -6.66 -0.62 22.01
N MET A 161 -5.54 -0.80 21.32
CA MET A 161 -4.23 -0.94 21.95
C MET A 161 -3.65 0.42 22.38
N GLU A 162 -2.79 0.39 23.40
CA GLU A 162 -2.03 1.58 23.81
C GLU A 162 -1.23 2.13 22.63
N TYR A 163 -1.40 3.42 22.34
CA TYR A 163 -0.80 4.09 21.17
C TYR A 163 0.71 3.81 20.99
N LYS A 164 1.47 3.78 22.09
CA LYS A 164 2.90 3.50 22.06
C LYS A 164 3.19 2.06 21.63
N ILE A 165 2.44 1.09 22.17
CA ILE A 165 2.55 -0.32 21.79
C ILE A 165 2.15 -0.49 20.33
N THR A 166 1.06 0.13 19.90
CA THR A 166 0.61 0.13 18.50
C THR A 166 1.70 0.60 17.54
N GLY A 167 2.38 1.71 17.87
CA GLY A 167 3.49 2.23 17.08
C GLY A 167 4.68 1.28 17.00
N MET A 168 5.04 0.61 18.10
CA MET A 168 6.15 -0.36 18.10
C MET A 168 5.77 -1.64 17.35
N ILE A 169 4.56 -2.17 17.55
CA ILE A 169 4.06 -3.34 16.82
C ILE A 169 4.04 -3.07 15.32
N ASN A 170 3.55 -1.92 14.89
CA ASN A 170 3.52 -1.60 13.46
C ASN A 170 4.93 -1.61 12.85
N ARG A 171 5.94 -1.16 13.61
CA ARG A 171 7.35 -1.24 13.16
C ARG A 171 7.88 -2.64 13.12
N PHE A 172 7.58 -3.44 14.14
CA PHE A 172 7.90 -4.86 14.16
C PHE A 172 7.27 -5.58 12.97
N HIS A 173 6.02 -5.26 12.64
CA HIS A 173 5.32 -5.85 11.51
C HIS A 173 6.05 -5.55 10.19
N HIS A 174 6.31 -4.28 9.87
CA HIS A 174 7.05 -3.92 8.65
C HIS A 174 8.45 -4.54 8.60
N TRP A 175 9.13 -4.70 9.73
CA TRP A 175 10.42 -5.37 9.76
C TRP A 175 10.31 -6.86 9.41
N ASN A 176 9.29 -7.55 9.92
CA ASN A 176 9.04 -8.94 9.53
C ASN A 176 8.57 -9.06 8.08
N ASP A 177 7.83 -8.09 7.57
CA ASP A 177 7.51 -8.01 6.14
C ASP A 177 8.78 -7.90 5.29
N PHE A 178 9.77 -7.08 5.67
CA PHE A 178 11.04 -6.97 4.95
C PHE A 178 11.78 -8.32 4.88
N LYS A 179 11.87 -9.03 6.00
CA LYS A 179 12.49 -10.36 6.05
C LYS A 179 11.74 -11.36 5.16
N PHE A 180 10.43 -11.45 5.33
CA PHE A 180 9.58 -12.37 4.55
C PHE A 180 9.67 -12.08 3.05
N LEU A 181 9.53 -10.82 2.63
CA LEU A 181 9.53 -10.45 1.22
C LEU A 181 10.91 -10.68 0.60
N LYS A 182 12.00 -10.42 1.33
CA LYS A 182 13.35 -10.76 0.89
C LYS A 182 13.54 -12.27 0.72
N GLU A 183 13.13 -13.07 1.70
CA GLU A 183 13.20 -14.55 1.63
C GLU A 183 12.40 -15.10 0.43
N ASN A 184 11.34 -14.39 0.03
CA ASN A 184 10.51 -14.72 -1.13
C ASN A 184 10.97 -14.05 -2.43
N LYS A 185 12.21 -13.56 -2.49
CA LYS A 185 12.88 -13.03 -3.70
C LYS A 185 12.19 -11.81 -4.32
N PHE A 186 11.45 -11.02 -3.53
CA PHE A 186 11.06 -9.69 -3.96
C PHE A 186 12.28 -8.77 -3.95
N ASN A 187 12.36 -7.89 -4.96
CA ASN A 187 13.46 -6.95 -5.13
C ASN A 187 13.11 -5.56 -4.60
N THR A 188 11.83 -5.16 -4.68
CA THR A 188 11.39 -3.80 -4.33
C THR A 188 10.21 -3.82 -3.38
N TYR A 189 10.35 -3.15 -2.24
CA TYR A 189 9.24 -2.76 -1.37
C TYR A 189 8.87 -1.31 -1.63
N ASP A 190 7.70 -1.04 -2.21
CA ASP A 190 7.13 0.29 -2.39
C ASP A 190 6.13 0.57 -1.27
N TRP A 191 6.38 1.61 -0.48
CA TRP A 191 5.53 2.02 0.66
C TRP A 191 4.18 2.59 0.23
N GLY A 192 3.90 2.67 -1.07
CA GLY A 192 2.75 3.37 -1.62
C GLY A 192 2.86 4.88 -1.46
N GLY A 193 1.75 5.59 -1.65
CA GLY A 193 1.74 7.05 -1.66
C GLY A 193 2.25 7.70 -0.36
N ILE A 194 3.07 8.73 -0.48
CA ILE A 194 3.33 9.74 0.56
C ILE A 194 2.86 11.11 0.10
N ALA A 195 2.57 12.01 1.04
CA ALA A 195 2.09 13.35 0.73
C ALA A 195 3.14 14.17 -0.05
N PHE A 196 2.67 15.01 -0.98
CA PHE A 196 3.52 16.05 -1.57
C PHE A 196 3.62 17.22 -0.58
N GLY A 197 4.82 17.78 -0.43
CA GLY A 197 5.08 18.88 0.51
C GLY A 197 5.67 18.40 1.83
N GLU A 198 5.25 19.04 2.93
CA GLU A 198 5.77 18.77 4.27
C GLU A 198 5.57 17.31 4.69
N LEU A 199 6.59 16.75 5.35
CA LEU A 199 6.55 15.38 5.83
C LEU A 199 5.63 15.29 7.04
N ASP A 200 4.42 14.78 6.80
CA ASP A 200 3.50 14.39 7.85
C ASP A 200 4.03 13.20 8.68
N GLY A 201 3.32 12.85 9.75
CA GLY A 201 3.69 11.74 10.62
C GLY A 201 3.83 10.41 9.87
N ILE A 202 2.98 10.17 8.87
CA ILE A 202 3.00 8.96 8.03
C ILE A 202 4.26 8.91 7.18
N SER A 203 4.62 10.03 6.52
CA SER A 203 5.82 10.11 5.71
C SER A 203 7.07 9.95 6.58
N LYS A 204 7.13 10.62 7.74
CA LYS A 204 8.23 10.45 8.71
C LYS A 204 8.38 9.02 9.19
N PHE A 205 7.26 8.33 9.43
CA PHE A 205 7.24 6.91 9.78
C PHE A 205 7.85 6.04 8.68
N LYS A 206 7.39 6.19 7.42
CA LYS A 206 7.90 5.41 6.28
C LYS A 206 9.40 5.67 6.04
N PHE A 207 9.82 6.94 6.07
CA PHE A 207 11.25 7.32 6.00
C PHE A 207 12.09 6.79 7.16
N SER A 208 11.47 6.37 8.27
CA SER A 208 12.21 5.78 9.39
C SER A 208 12.75 4.37 9.08
N PHE A 209 12.32 3.77 7.97
CA PHE A 209 12.81 2.49 7.46
C PHE A 209 13.90 2.64 6.39
N GLY A 210 14.42 3.85 6.19
CA GLY A 210 15.40 4.11 5.14
C GLY A 210 14.76 4.11 3.75
N GLY A 211 15.47 3.54 2.78
CA GLY A 211 15.05 3.55 1.37
C GLY A 211 15.32 4.89 0.68
N TYR A 212 14.82 5.03 -0.53
CA TYR A 212 14.93 6.24 -1.33
C TYR A 212 13.56 6.74 -1.77
N GLU A 213 13.43 8.06 -1.88
CA GLU A 213 12.23 8.68 -2.40
C GLU A 213 12.13 8.48 -3.92
N THR A 214 10.92 8.21 -4.41
CA THR A 214 10.64 8.09 -5.84
C THR A 214 9.38 8.86 -6.21
N ILE A 215 9.39 9.48 -7.40
CA ILE A 215 8.22 10.12 -7.98
C ILE A 215 8.00 9.48 -9.34
N TYR A 216 6.82 8.92 -9.55
CA TYR A 216 6.44 8.28 -10.81
C TYR A 216 5.04 8.73 -11.25
N PRO A 217 4.78 8.75 -12.57
CA PRO A 217 3.49 9.13 -13.09
C PRO A 217 2.48 7.99 -13.01
N ILE A 218 1.24 8.35 -12.73
CA ILE A 218 0.06 7.54 -13.00
C ILE A 218 -0.65 8.16 -14.19
N TYR A 219 -0.95 7.36 -15.19
CA TYR A 219 -1.68 7.82 -16.36
C TYR A 219 -3.12 7.32 -16.34
N TYR A 220 -4.04 8.17 -16.78
CA TYR A 220 -5.45 7.85 -16.93
C TYR A 220 -5.89 8.19 -18.35
N SER A 221 -6.57 7.23 -18.98
CA SER A 221 -7.38 7.50 -20.18
C SER A 221 -8.46 8.56 -19.88
N PRO A 222 -8.92 9.30 -20.91
CA PRO A 222 -10.00 10.28 -20.74
C PRO A 222 -11.24 9.72 -20.04
N LEU A 223 -11.71 8.54 -20.45
CA LEU A 223 -12.88 7.91 -19.84
C LEU A 223 -12.64 7.58 -18.36
N TYR A 224 -11.47 7.03 -18.00
CA TYR A 224 -11.14 6.77 -16.60
C TYR A 224 -11.09 8.09 -15.81
N PHE A 225 -10.44 9.13 -16.35
CA PHE A 225 -10.25 10.41 -15.67
C PHE A 225 -11.59 11.10 -15.37
N ILE A 226 -12.54 11.08 -16.30
CA ILE A 226 -13.89 11.62 -16.10
C ILE A 226 -14.57 10.95 -14.89
N THR A 227 -14.46 9.63 -14.76
CA THR A 227 -15.05 8.94 -13.58
C THR A 227 -14.39 9.33 -12.26
N LEU A 228 -13.08 9.62 -12.26
CA LEU A 228 -12.38 10.13 -11.07
C LEU A 228 -12.84 11.55 -10.72
N PHE A 229 -13.02 12.40 -11.73
CA PHE A 229 -13.48 13.77 -11.56
C PHE A 229 -14.86 13.82 -10.89
N PHE A 230 -15.85 13.10 -11.41
CA PHE A 230 -17.17 13.02 -10.79
C PHE A 230 -17.13 12.45 -9.38
N LYS A 231 -16.30 11.42 -9.13
CA LYS A 231 -16.13 10.86 -7.79
C LYS A 231 -15.57 11.89 -6.81
N ARG A 232 -14.66 12.77 -7.24
CA ARG A 232 -14.08 13.84 -6.41
C ARG A 232 -15.12 14.90 -6.06
N ILE A 233 -15.95 15.31 -7.03
CA ILE A 233 -17.05 16.26 -6.80
C ILE A 233 -18.03 15.73 -5.75
N ILE A 234 -18.55 14.52 -5.95
CA ILE A 234 -19.51 13.90 -5.01
C ILE A 234 -18.91 13.76 -3.61
N LYS A 235 -17.61 13.49 -3.50
CA LYS A 235 -16.94 13.40 -2.20
C LYS A 235 -16.89 14.77 -1.50
N ASN A 236 -16.64 15.84 -2.24
CA ASN A 236 -16.54 17.19 -1.67
C ASN A 236 -17.91 17.69 -1.19
N GLU A 237 -19.00 17.39 -1.91
CA GLU A 237 -20.36 17.73 -1.49
C GLU A 237 -20.79 17.06 -0.19
N LYS A 238 -20.31 15.84 0.09
CA LYS A 238 -20.62 15.12 1.35
C LYS A 238 -19.83 15.61 2.58
N ASN A 239 -18.81 16.45 2.37
CA ASN A 239 -17.97 16.98 3.45
C ASN A 239 -18.26 18.46 3.76
N ASN A 240 -19.24 19.06 3.06
CA ASN A 240 -19.80 20.38 3.35
C ASN A 240 -21.18 20.21 4.01
#